data_AF-A0A4P7U9U4-F1
#
_entry.id   AF-A0A4P7U9U4-F1
#
_cell.length_a   1.000
_cell.length_b   1.000
_cell.length_c   1.000
_cell.angle_alpha   90.00
_cell.angle_beta   90.00
_cell.angle_gamma   90.00
#
_symmetry.space_group_name_H-M   'P 1'
#
loop_
_entity.id
_entity.type
_entity.pdbx_description
1 polymer ?
#
loop_
_entity_poly.entity_id
_entity_poly.type
_entity_poly.pdbx_seq_one_letter_code
_entity_poly.pdbx_strand_id
1 'polypeptide(L)'
;MGRDDLARVTTLTTDPTGRATAEVTLGRDPERNRLRATLTADGTRPAVVHEHLPVLQRWKSVLTMRAPKTVVDGRRAALALRWRAANDEPVSGWVKVQAKQKRGKTYAKRWTTVARVRTDAKGVATVRRTPRWDTRWRAVGERQAWVAGDTSGVSRTDNRPPGQPVVLPKGAPRPRVSLPRPPRAVGTGANVVVRKIPDGVWRSMVGRSWHKGCPVGRAGLRLVQTNFWGFDGYRYRGEVVVAKSVTSNFSGAFKEMHAKKVPVRQMRRVDRFGWSKKLGGADDYRSMAADNTSVFNCRGVVGNPRVRSPHSFGRSLDLNPWENPYYARDGIHPNKWWAGRSHARVAWRSRNHKVVQLLARHGFRWTYGTSDAHHFDAVAGAGGKGLRTLLDSPVCSTDVCH
;
A
#
# COMPACT_ATOMS: atom_id res chain seq x y z
N MET A 1 -7.30 -30.48 40.35
CA MET A 1 -8.07 -31.71 40.05
C MET A 1 -7.04 -32.83 40.02
N GLY A 2 -6.84 -33.68 41.02
CA GLY A 2 -7.72 -34.12 42.10
C GLY A 2 -8.47 -35.39 41.67
N ARG A 3 -7.89 -36.55 41.95
CA ARG A 3 -8.34 -37.96 41.73
C ARG A 3 -8.32 -38.52 40.30
N ASP A 4 -7.68 -39.68 40.21
CA ASP A 4 -7.71 -40.66 39.13
C ASP A 4 -9.13 -41.20 38.88
N ASP A 5 -10.00 -40.42 38.24
CA ASP A 5 -11.29 -40.90 37.73
C ASP A 5 -11.05 -41.78 36.48
N LEU A 6 -10.52 -42.98 36.72
CA LEU A 6 -10.42 -44.02 35.70
C LEU A 6 -11.79 -44.68 35.53
N ALA A 7 -12.44 -44.39 34.42
CA ALA A 7 -13.68 -45.05 34.03
C ALA A 7 -13.41 -46.53 33.69
N ARG A 8 -14.28 -47.43 34.17
CA ARG A 8 -14.19 -48.85 33.83
C ARG A 8 -14.50 -49.04 32.34
N VAL A 9 -13.53 -49.53 31.57
CA VAL A 9 -13.68 -49.79 30.14
C VAL A 9 -14.34 -51.16 29.88
N THR A 10 -13.85 -52.22 30.53
CA THR A 10 -14.41 -53.58 30.40
C THR A 10 -13.92 -54.48 31.56
N THR A 11 -14.41 -55.71 31.63
CA THR A 11 -13.89 -56.79 32.48
C THR A 11 -13.63 -58.00 31.60
N LEU A 12 -12.46 -58.63 31.76
CA LEU A 12 -12.01 -59.73 30.92
C LEU A 12 -11.69 -60.95 31.77
N THR A 13 -11.89 -62.14 31.19
CA THR A 13 -11.40 -63.40 31.75
C THR A 13 -10.23 -63.87 30.89
N THR A 14 -9.14 -64.31 31.53
CA THR A 14 -8.00 -64.87 30.81
C THR A 14 -8.31 -66.25 30.27
N ASP A 15 -7.80 -66.56 29.07
CA ASP A 15 -7.84 -67.89 28.49
C ASP A 15 -6.92 -68.89 29.26
N PRO A 16 -6.93 -70.20 28.95
CA PRO A 16 -6.06 -71.18 29.59
C PRO A 16 -4.55 -70.92 29.44
N THR A 17 -4.15 -70.02 28.54
CA THR A 17 -2.75 -69.57 28.38
C THR A 17 -2.43 -68.30 29.18
N GLY A 18 -3.39 -67.78 29.94
CA GLY A 18 -3.26 -66.57 30.75
C GLY A 18 -3.42 -65.26 29.97
N ARG A 19 -3.98 -65.28 28.75
CA ARG A 19 -4.14 -64.09 27.90
C ARG A 19 -5.57 -63.58 27.89
N ALA A 20 -5.72 -62.26 27.85
CA ALA A 20 -6.99 -61.58 27.64
C ALA A 20 -6.76 -60.36 26.75
N THR A 21 -7.71 -60.09 25.84
CA THR A 21 -7.61 -58.97 24.89
C THR A 21 -8.90 -58.14 24.96
N ALA A 22 -8.75 -56.82 24.95
CA ALA A 22 -9.84 -55.89 24.74
C ALA A 22 -9.47 -54.89 23.65
N GLU A 23 -10.44 -54.56 22.81
CA GLU A 23 -10.34 -53.43 21.91
C GLU A 23 -10.82 -52.17 22.62
N VAL A 24 -10.02 -51.11 22.57
CA VAL A 24 -10.35 -49.82 23.17
C VAL A 24 -10.19 -48.73 22.11
N THR A 25 -11.24 -47.92 21.94
CA THR A 25 -11.16 -46.74 21.07
C THR A 25 -10.45 -45.62 21.82
N LEU A 26 -9.28 -45.22 21.32
CA LEU A 26 -8.50 -44.14 21.92
C LEU A 26 -9.10 -42.77 21.56
N GLY A 27 -9.16 -41.87 22.54
CA GLY A 27 -9.49 -40.47 22.33
C GLY A 27 -8.39 -39.71 21.59
N ARG A 28 -8.76 -38.58 20.99
CA ARG A 28 -7.84 -37.70 20.24
C ARG A 28 -6.79 -37.00 21.11
N ASP A 29 -7.07 -36.90 22.41
CA ASP A 29 -6.20 -36.33 23.43
C ASP A 29 -5.39 -37.46 24.10
N PRO A 30 -4.06 -37.53 23.88
CA PRO A 30 -3.23 -38.58 24.43
C PRO A 30 -3.34 -38.70 25.95
N GLU A 31 -3.51 -37.58 26.66
CA GLU A 31 -3.57 -37.58 28.13
C GLU A 31 -4.81 -38.32 28.67
N ARG A 32 -5.86 -38.45 27.84
CA ARG A 32 -7.09 -39.19 28.17
C ARG A 32 -7.03 -40.68 27.86
N ASN A 33 -5.91 -41.15 27.31
CA ASN A 33 -5.75 -42.54 26.87
C ASN A 33 -4.96 -43.40 27.86
N ARG A 34 -4.82 -42.97 29.12
CA ARG A 34 -4.19 -43.80 30.15
C ARG A 34 -5.07 -45.02 30.44
N LEU A 35 -4.56 -46.19 30.08
CA LEU A 35 -5.21 -47.48 30.33
C LEU A 35 -4.58 -48.12 31.56
N ARG A 36 -5.42 -48.63 32.47
CA ARG A 36 -4.99 -49.37 33.66
C ARG A 36 -5.65 -50.74 33.66
N ALA A 37 -4.83 -51.79 33.69
CA ALA A 37 -5.27 -53.16 33.95
C ALA A 37 -5.05 -53.49 35.44
N THR A 38 -6.05 -54.10 36.07
CA THR A 38 -6.00 -54.50 37.47
C THR A 38 -6.48 -55.94 37.58
N LEU A 39 -5.61 -56.83 38.06
CA LEU A 39 -5.95 -58.16 38.52
C LEU A 39 -6.16 -58.08 40.04
N THR A 40 -7.34 -58.45 40.52
CA THR A 40 -7.63 -58.44 41.96
C THR A 40 -6.90 -59.56 42.66
N ALA A 41 -6.54 -59.37 43.93
CA ALA A 41 -6.00 -60.45 44.74
C ALA A 41 -7.02 -61.59 44.88
N ASP A 42 -6.55 -62.83 44.82
CA ASP A 42 -7.24 -63.99 45.37
C ASP A 42 -6.41 -64.48 46.57
N GLY A 43 -6.96 -65.25 47.51
CA GLY A 43 -6.27 -65.63 48.77
C GLY A 43 -4.89 -66.30 48.62
N THR A 44 -4.40 -66.50 47.40
CA THR A 44 -3.09 -67.06 47.04
C THR A 44 -2.18 -66.10 46.26
N ARG A 45 -2.69 -64.98 45.73
CA ARG A 45 -1.95 -64.06 44.84
C ARG A 45 -2.24 -62.57 45.16
N PRO A 46 -1.22 -61.70 45.24
CA PRO A 46 -1.42 -60.27 45.43
C PRO A 46 -2.04 -59.62 44.18
N ALA A 47 -2.69 -58.47 44.36
CA ALA A 47 -3.23 -57.69 43.26
C ALA A 47 -2.10 -57.16 42.36
N VAL A 48 -2.30 -57.20 41.05
CA VAL A 48 -1.34 -56.68 40.06
C VAL A 48 -1.98 -55.53 39.30
N VAL A 49 -1.28 -54.40 39.22
CA VAL A 49 -1.72 -53.23 38.46
C VAL A 49 -0.67 -52.89 37.41
N HIS A 50 -1.11 -52.69 36.18
CA HIS A 50 -0.26 -52.22 35.10
C HIS A 50 -0.91 -51.05 34.37
N GLU A 51 -0.12 -50.01 34.09
CA GLU A 51 -0.58 -48.86 33.33
C GLU A 51 0.12 -48.78 31.97
N HIS A 52 -0.63 -48.39 30.96
CA HIS A 52 -0.13 -48.18 29.63
C HIS A 52 -0.70 -46.89 29.04
N LEU A 53 0.15 -46.12 28.37
CA LEU A 53 -0.26 -44.91 27.65
C LEU A 53 0.02 -45.12 26.16
N PRO A 54 -0.98 -45.55 25.36
CA PRO A 54 -0.79 -45.79 23.95
C PRO A 54 -0.39 -44.53 23.19
N VAL A 55 0.54 -44.67 22.25
CA VAL A 55 0.89 -43.61 21.30
C VAL A 55 -0.13 -43.56 20.18
N LEU A 56 -0.80 -42.42 19.99
CA LEU A 56 -1.72 -42.24 18.88
C LEU A 56 -1.01 -42.31 17.52
N GLN A 57 -1.53 -43.17 16.65
CA GLN A 57 -1.20 -43.11 15.23
C GLN A 57 -1.97 -41.97 14.57
N ARG A 58 -1.27 -41.18 13.75
CA ARG A 58 -1.85 -39.99 13.12
C ARG A 58 -2.51 -40.36 11.81
N TRP A 59 -3.75 -39.91 11.64
CA TRP A 59 -4.37 -39.89 10.32
C TRP A 59 -3.63 -38.91 9.40
N LYS A 60 -3.47 -39.27 8.11
CA LYS A 60 -3.19 -38.27 7.07
C LYS A 60 -4.33 -37.24 7.05
N SER A 61 -4.07 -36.05 6.51
CA SER A 61 -5.11 -35.01 6.43
C SER A 61 -5.04 -34.22 5.13
N VAL A 62 -6.14 -33.56 4.80
CA VAL A 62 -6.30 -32.70 3.63
C VAL A 62 -6.79 -31.32 4.10
N LEU A 63 -5.94 -30.32 3.90
CA LEU A 63 -6.21 -28.91 4.14
C LEU A 63 -6.40 -28.21 2.80
N THR A 64 -7.57 -27.61 2.61
CA THR A 64 -7.87 -26.81 1.42
C THR A 64 -8.01 -25.34 1.80
N MET A 65 -7.60 -24.47 0.87
CA MET A 65 -7.85 -23.04 0.97
C MET A 65 -8.34 -22.49 -0.35
N ARG A 66 -9.42 -21.70 -0.30
CA ARG A 66 -9.97 -20.99 -1.44
C ARG A 66 -9.90 -19.48 -1.21
N ALA A 67 -9.35 -18.76 -2.17
CA ALA A 67 -9.37 -17.30 -2.23
C ALA A 67 -10.16 -16.85 -3.46
N PRO A 68 -10.76 -15.65 -3.46
CA PRO A 68 -11.38 -15.10 -4.66
C PRO A 68 -10.31 -14.91 -5.76
N LYS A 69 -10.68 -15.18 -7.01
CA LYS A 69 -9.80 -15.01 -8.17
C LYS A 69 -9.38 -13.55 -8.35
N THR A 70 -10.24 -12.60 -8.01
CA THR A 70 -10.00 -11.17 -8.14
C THR A 70 -10.44 -10.42 -6.87
N VAL A 71 -9.81 -9.28 -6.61
CA VAL A 71 -10.22 -8.35 -5.55
C VAL A 71 -9.87 -6.92 -5.95
N VAL A 72 -10.79 -5.99 -5.68
CA VAL A 72 -10.54 -4.56 -5.88
C VAL A 72 -9.61 -4.04 -4.79
N ASP A 73 -8.58 -3.27 -5.15
CA ASP A 73 -7.60 -2.73 -4.21
C ASP A 73 -8.23 -1.99 -3.04
N GLY A 74 -7.79 -2.32 -1.82
CA GLY A 74 -8.36 -1.78 -0.59
C GLY A 74 -9.62 -2.49 -0.09
N ARG A 75 -10.21 -3.41 -0.86
CA ARG A 75 -11.29 -4.29 -0.38
C ARG A 75 -10.73 -5.55 0.29
N ARG A 76 -11.53 -6.13 1.19
CA ARG A 76 -11.21 -7.39 1.88
C ARG A 76 -11.50 -8.58 0.96
N ALA A 77 -10.56 -9.50 0.84
CA ALA A 77 -10.75 -10.85 0.32
C ALA A 77 -10.99 -11.82 1.48
N ALA A 78 -12.01 -12.67 1.36
CA ALA A 78 -12.27 -13.76 2.30
C ALA A 78 -11.56 -15.03 1.82
N LEU A 79 -10.74 -15.63 2.68
CA LEU A 79 -10.00 -16.86 2.46
C LEU A 79 -10.71 -17.96 3.24
N ALA A 80 -11.33 -18.90 2.55
CA ALA A 80 -12.05 -20.01 3.16
C ALA A 80 -11.11 -21.21 3.32
N LEU A 81 -11.11 -21.80 4.51
CA LEU A 81 -10.30 -22.97 4.88
C LEU A 81 -11.22 -24.13 5.23
N ARG A 82 -10.83 -25.35 4.83
CA ARG A 82 -11.45 -26.60 5.27
C ARG A 82 -10.36 -27.64 5.49
N TRP A 83 -10.38 -28.31 6.64
CA TRP A 83 -9.39 -29.29 7.04
C TRP A 83 -10.05 -30.56 7.57
N ARG A 84 -9.71 -31.70 6.96
CA ARG A 84 -10.24 -33.02 7.32
C ARG A 84 -9.14 -34.06 7.41
N ALA A 85 -9.31 -35.02 8.31
CA ALA A 85 -8.49 -36.21 8.38
C ALA A 85 -8.91 -37.21 7.28
N ALA A 86 -8.09 -38.22 7.03
CA ALA A 86 -8.33 -39.22 5.98
C ALA A 86 -9.56 -40.10 6.25
N ASN A 87 -10.00 -40.19 7.51
CA ASN A 87 -11.27 -40.79 7.93
C ASN A 87 -12.47 -39.82 7.80
N ASP A 88 -12.32 -38.74 7.02
CA ASP A 88 -13.28 -37.64 6.80
C ASP A 88 -13.66 -36.81 8.03
N GLU A 89 -13.06 -37.07 9.21
CA GLU A 89 -13.35 -36.31 10.41
C GLU A 89 -12.84 -34.86 10.30
N PRO A 90 -13.61 -33.86 10.76
CA PRO A 90 -13.15 -32.48 10.78
C PRO A 90 -12.00 -32.27 11.77
N VAL A 91 -11.00 -31.50 11.33
CA VAL A 91 -9.83 -31.16 12.15
C VAL A 91 -9.99 -29.73 12.68
N SER A 92 -10.22 -29.57 13.99
CA SER A 92 -10.07 -28.28 14.68
C SER A 92 -8.61 -28.10 15.07
N GLY A 93 -7.92 -27.11 14.51
CA GLY A 93 -6.50 -26.91 14.75
C GLY A 93 -5.97 -25.59 14.23
N TRP A 94 -4.76 -25.24 14.64
CA TRP A 94 -4.11 -24.00 14.19
C TRP A 94 -3.60 -24.12 12.76
N VAL A 95 -3.90 -23.10 11.96
CA VAL A 95 -3.53 -22.99 10.55
C VAL A 95 -2.82 -21.66 10.34
N LYS A 96 -1.60 -21.70 9.80
CA LYS A 96 -0.86 -20.52 9.33
C LYS A 96 -1.29 -20.22 7.90
N VAL A 97 -1.87 -19.05 7.66
CA VAL A 97 -2.13 -18.55 6.30
C VAL A 97 -0.90 -17.78 5.84
N GLN A 98 -0.35 -18.18 4.70
CA GLN A 98 0.85 -17.61 4.12
C GLN A 98 0.56 -16.96 2.77
N ALA A 99 1.33 -15.92 2.44
CA ALA A 99 1.20 -15.20 1.19
C ALA A 99 2.54 -14.98 0.47
N LYS A 100 2.49 -14.93 -0.85
CA LYS A 100 3.50 -14.36 -1.75
C LYS A 100 2.86 -13.26 -2.58
N GLN A 101 3.42 -12.05 -2.51
CA GLN A 101 2.90 -10.90 -3.25
C GLN A 101 3.77 -10.59 -4.48
N LYS A 102 3.15 -10.18 -5.57
CA LYS A 102 3.82 -9.75 -6.80
C LYS A 102 4.06 -8.23 -6.75
N ARG A 103 5.29 -7.82 -6.44
CA ARG A 103 5.71 -6.40 -6.42
C ARG A 103 6.55 -6.12 -7.66
N GLY A 104 5.89 -5.76 -8.77
CA GLY A 104 6.54 -5.61 -10.08
C GLY A 104 6.29 -6.81 -10.98
N LYS A 105 7.35 -7.36 -11.60
CA LYS A 105 7.23 -8.46 -12.58
C LYS A 105 7.13 -9.84 -11.95
N THR A 106 7.66 -10.04 -10.73
CA THR A 106 7.77 -11.36 -10.10
C THR A 106 7.16 -11.39 -8.70
N TYR A 107 6.81 -12.61 -8.25
CA TYR A 107 6.36 -12.86 -6.88
C TYR A 107 7.55 -12.88 -5.92
N ALA A 108 7.31 -12.53 -4.65
CA ALA A 108 8.28 -12.70 -3.59
C ALA A 108 8.80 -14.16 -3.54
N LYS A 109 10.12 -14.32 -3.34
CA LYS A 109 10.78 -15.63 -3.29
C LYS A 109 10.30 -16.48 -2.09
N ARG A 110 10.09 -15.84 -0.94
CA ARG A 110 9.69 -16.49 0.33
C ARG A 110 8.20 -16.34 0.61
N TRP A 111 7.61 -17.34 1.25
CA TRP A 111 6.27 -17.26 1.82
C TRP A 111 6.33 -16.53 3.17
N THR A 112 5.38 -15.63 3.43
CA THR A 112 5.27 -14.93 4.71
C THR A 112 3.95 -15.28 5.36
N THR A 113 3.96 -15.63 6.66
CA THR A 113 2.74 -15.82 7.44
C THR A 113 2.03 -14.48 7.60
N VAL A 114 0.81 -14.39 7.09
CA VAL A 114 -0.04 -13.19 7.17
C VAL A 114 -1.18 -13.34 8.15
N ALA A 115 -1.48 -14.56 8.61
CA ALA A 115 -2.48 -14.86 9.62
C ALA A 115 -2.17 -16.19 10.29
N ARG A 116 -2.66 -16.35 11.52
CA ARG A 116 -2.83 -17.65 12.18
C ARG A 116 -4.28 -17.71 12.63
N VAL A 117 -4.97 -18.80 12.33
CA VAL A 117 -6.40 -19.00 12.63
C VAL A 117 -6.61 -20.43 13.09
N ARG A 118 -7.60 -20.67 13.94
CA ARG A 118 -8.00 -22.02 14.33
C ARG A 118 -9.24 -22.42 13.53
N THR A 119 -9.23 -23.61 12.93
CA THR A 119 -10.46 -24.20 12.37
C THR A 119 -11.41 -24.59 13.50
N ASP A 120 -12.71 -24.40 13.28
CA ASP A 120 -13.76 -24.74 14.25
C ASP A 120 -14.00 -26.26 14.35
N ALA A 121 -15.03 -26.66 15.11
CA ALA A 121 -15.44 -28.05 15.26
C ALA A 121 -15.87 -28.72 13.93
N LYS A 122 -16.24 -27.93 12.92
CA LYS A 122 -16.58 -28.39 11.57
C LYS A 122 -15.35 -28.41 10.65
N GLY A 123 -14.16 -28.13 11.18
CA GLY A 123 -12.90 -28.12 10.46
C GLY A 123 -12.78 -26.95 9.49
N VAL A 124 -13.55 -25.87 9.67
CA VAL A 124 -13.55 -24.71 8.77
C VAL A 124 -13.08 -23.44 9.46
N ALA A 125 -12.55 -22.50 8.68
CA ALA A 125 -12.23 -21.16 9.14
C ALA A 125 -12.30 -20.17 7.97
N THR A 126 -12.58 -18.91 8.28
CA THR A 126 -12.49 -17.82 7.30
C THR A 126 -11.51 -16.76 7.77
N VAL A 127 -10.57 -16.38 6.91
CA VAL A 127 -9.63 -15.29 7.18
C VAL A 127 -9.86 -14.16 6.20
N ARG A 128 -10.05 -12.92 6.70
CA ARG A 128 -10.19 -11.74 5.85
C ARG A 128 -8.84 -11.00 5.72
N ARG A 129 -8.43 -10.69 4.49
CA ARG A 129 -7.19 -9.94 4.20
C ARG A 129 -7.42 -8.88 3.12
N THR A 130 -6.67 -7.78 3.17
CA THR A 130 -6.75 -6.69 2.20
C THR A 130 -5.48 -6.66 1.34
N PRO A 131 -5.34 -7.56 0.34
CA PRO A 131 -4.15 -7.55 -0.51
C PRO A 131 -4.07 -6.25 -1.31
N ARG A 132 -2.85 -5.70 -1.42
CA ARG A 132 -2.55 -4.48 -2.20
C ARG A 132 -1.80 -4.74 -3.52
N TRP A 133 -1.64 -6.03 -3.81
CA TRP A 133 -0.86 -6.62 -4.90
C TRP A 133 -1.47 -7.97 -5.26
N ASP A 134 -1.18 -8.48 -6.47
CA ASP A 134 -1.52 -9.86 -6.82
C ASP A 134 -0.87 -10.79 -5.79
N THR A 135 -1.67 -11.72 -5.28
CA THR A 135 -1.29 -12.52 -4.12
C THR A 135 -1.54 -14.00 -4.40
N ARG A 136 -0.51 -14.80 -4.15
CA ARG A 136 -0.60 -16.25 -3.98
C ARG A 136 -0.77 -16.54 -2.50
N TRP A 137 -1.70 -17.43 -2.18
CA TRP A 137 -2.03 -17.83 -0.82
C TRP A 137 -1.80 -19.33 -0.68
N ARG A 138 -1.27 -19.77 0.47
CA ARG A 138 -1.38 -21.16 0.93
C ARG A 138 -1.69 -21.21 2.43
N ALA A 139 -2.24 -22.31 2.90
CA ALA A 139 -2.48 -22.58 4.30
C ALA A 139 -1.59 -23.74 4.77
N VAL A 140 -1.09 -23.67 6.00
CA VAL A 140 -0.25 -24.71 6.62
C VAL A 140 -0.87 -25.07 7.95
N GLY A 141 -1.44 -26.27 8.04
CA GLY A 141 -2.04 -26.84 9.25
C GLY A 141 -0.97 -27.45 10.15
N GLU A 142 -1.04 -27.14 11.44
CA GLU A 142 -0.08 -27.63 12.43
C GLU A 142 -0.39 -29.08 12.85
N ARG A 143 0.62 -29.95 12.87
CA ARG A 143 0.47 -31.33 13.33
C ARG A 143 -0.15 -31.39 14.73
N GLN A 144 -1.09 -32.32 14.94
CA GLN A 144 -1.68 -32.62 16.24
C GLN A 144 -1.37 -34.06 16.66
N ALA A 145 -1.77 -34.48 17.86
CA ALA A 145 -1.49 -35.82 18.35
C ALA A 145 -2.10 -36.94 17.48
N TRP A 146 -3.34 -36.75 17.03
CA TRP A 146 -4.14 -37.74 16.30
C TRP A 146 -4.19 -37.53 14.78
N VAL A 147 -3.67 -36.40 14.27
CA VAL A 147 -3.72 -36.04 12.85
C VAL A 147 -2.44 -35.34 12.38
N ALA A 148 -1.96 -35.73 11.20
CA ALA A 148 -0.81 -35.11 10.56
C ALA A 148 -1.11 -33.67 10.12
N GLY A 149 -0.09 -32.82 10.11
CA GLY A 149 -0.18 -31.50 9.49
C GLY A 149 -0.28 -31.61 7.97
N ASP A 150 -0.82 -30.59 7.31
CA ASP A 150 -0.91 -30.55 5.85
C ASP A 150 -0.70 -29.11 5.33
N THR A 151 -0.31 -28.98 4.06
CA THR A 151 -0.18 -27.70 3.36
C THR A 151 -1.11 -27.68 2.16
N SER A 152 -2.00 -26.69 2.13
CA SER A 152 -2.94 -26.54 1.02
C SER A 152 -2.24 -26.28 -0.31
N GLY A 153 -2.95 -26.57 -1.40
CA GLY A 153 -2.65 -26.02 -2.71
C GLY A 153 -2.62 -24.48 -2.72
N VAL A 154 -2.07 -23.90 -3.78
CA VAL A 154 -1.91 -22.44 -3.92
C VAL A 154 -3.15 -21.81 -4.56
N SER A 155 -3.85 -20.96 -3.81
CA SER A 155 -4.90 -20.09 -4.33
C SER A 155 -4.31 -18.76 -4.84
N ARG A 156 -4.85 -18.21 -5.93
CA ARG A 156 -4.38 -16.95 -6.54
C ARG A 156 -5.47 -15.89 -6.52
N THR A 157 -5.08 -14.66 -6.20
CA THR A 157 -5.96 -13.50 -6.23
C THR A 157 -5.28 -12.37 -6.98
N ASP A 158 -5.88 -11.93 -8.09
CA ASP A 158 -5.47 -10.75 -8.83
C ASP A 158 -6.01 -9.49 -8.14
N ASN A 159 -5.13 -8.54 -7.91
CA ASN A 159 -5.52 -7.23 -7.40
C ASN A 159 -5.91 -6.35 -8.60
N ARG A 160 -7.07 -5.71 -8.52
CA ARG A 160 -7.59 -4.85 -9.58
C ARG A 160 -7.71 -3.41 -9.10
N PRO A 161 -7.43 -2.41 -9.95
CA PRO A 161 -7.56 -1.02 -9.55
C PRO A 161 -9.03 -0.66 -9.26
N PRO A 162 -9.30 0.21 -8.27
CA PRO A 162 -10.64 0.71 -7.97
C PRO A 162 -11.07 1.85 -8.90
N GLY A 163 -10.14 2.41 -9.67
CA GLY A 163 -10.38 3.46 -10.66
C GLY A 163 -10.12 2.94 -12.08
N GLN A 164 -10.62 3.67 -13.06
CA GLN A 164 -10.37 3.37 -14.47
C GLN A 164 -8.96 3.85 -14.85
N PRO A 165 -8.08 2.93 -15.34
CA PRO A 165 -6.80 3.30 -15.91
C PRO A 165 -6.96 4.34 -17.03
N VAL A 166 -5.96 5.20 -17.19
CA VAL A 166 -5.90 6.18 -18.27
C VAL A 166 -5.48 5.45 -19.56
N VAL A 167 -6.30 5.58 -20.60
CA VAL A 167 -5.96 5.14 -21.95
C VAL A 167 -5.35 6.32 -22.68
N LEU A 168 -4.05 6.26 -22.97
CA LEU A 168 -3.36 7.31 -23.72
C LEU A 168 -3.56 7.10 -25.22
N PRO A 169 -3.51 8.17 -26.05
CA PRO A 169 -3.59 8.02 -27.49
C PRO A 169 -2.47 7.11 -28.04
N LYS A 170 -2.75 6.44 -29.15
CA LYS A 170 -1.76 5.59 -29.83
C LYS A 170 -0.51 6.41 -30.17
N GLY A 171 0.66 5.87 -29.88
CA GLY A 171 1.94 6.54 -30.13
C GLY A 171 2.35 7.59 -29.08
N ALA A 172 1.55 7.81 -28.02
CA ALA A 172 1.96 8.68 -26.92
C ALA A 172 3.24 8.15 -26.25
N PRO A 173 4.31 8.96 -26.15
CA PRO A 173 5.57 8.51 -25.58
C PRO A 173 5.42 8.34 -24.06
N ARG A 174 6.20 7.41 -23.49
CA ARG A 174 6.29 7.22 -22.04
C ARG A 174 7.33 8.16 -21.43
N PRO A 175 7.19 8.54 -20.14
CA PRO A 175 8.20 9.30 -19.43
C PRO A 175 9.60 8.68 -19.57
N ARG A 176 10.60 9.51 -19.88
CA ARG A 176 12.00 9.07 -20.07
C ARG A 176 12.64 8.52 -18.81
N VAL A 177 12.20 8.99 -17.65
CA VAL A 177 12.70 8.52 -16.35
C VAL A 177 11.65 7.62 -15.72
N SER A 178 11.97 6.32 -15.62
CA SER A 178 11.12 5.36 -14.93
C SER A 178 11.41 5.36 -13.43
N LEU A 179 10.37 5.52 -12.61
CA LEU A 179 10.46 5.45 -11.15
C LEU A 179 9.70 4.23 -10.63
N PRO A 180 10.12 3.66 -9.49
CA PRO A 180 9.30 2.69 -8.77
C PRO A 180 7.89 3.25 -8.50
N ARG A 181 6.89 2.37 -8.42
CA ARG A 181 5.53 2.76 -8.05
C ARG A 181 5.55 3.53 -6.72
N PRO A 182 4.74 4.60 -6.56
CA PRO A 182 4.61 5.27 -5.28
C PRO A 182 4.05 4.31 -4.21
N PRO A 183 4.22 4.64 -2.92
CA PRO A 183 3.54 3.91 -1.85
C PRO A 183 2.03 3.89 -2.06
N ARG A 184 1.37 2.78 -1.69
CA ARG A 184 -0.10 2.66 -1.79
C ARG A 184 -0.80 3.66 -0.86
N ALA A 185 -1.98 4.13 -1.26
CA ALA A 185 -2.78 5.04 -0.46
C ALA A 185 -3.14 4.46 0.92
N VAL A 186 -3.21 5.34 1.92
CA VAL A 186 -3.55 5.06 3.32
C VAL A 186 -4.86 5.74 3.71
N GLY A 187 -5.66 5.12 4.58
CA GLY A 187 -6.95 5.67 4.99
C GLY A 187 -7.95 5.87 3.83
N THR A 188 -8.99 6.65 4.11
CA THR A 188 -10.09 6.96 3.19
C THR A 188 -9.85 8.29 2.47
N GLY A 189 -10.50 8.48 1.32
CA GLY A 189 -10.43 9.74 0.57
C GLY A 189 -9.00 10.19 0.22
N ALA A 190 -8.83 11.51 0.08
CA ALA A 190 -7.54 12.15 -0.15
C ALA A 190 -6.60 12.01 1.05
N ASN A 191 -7.12 11.86 2.28
CA ASN A 191 -6.33 11.77 3.50
C ASN A 191 -5.22 12.85 3.56
N VAL A 192 -5.57 14.11 3.31
CA VAL A 192 -4.58 15.20 3.27
C VAL A 192 -4.05 15.42 4.68
N VAL A 193 -2.73 15.37 4.84
CA VAL A 193 -2.04 15.64 6.10
C VAL A 193 -1.02 16.75 5.87
N VAL A 194 -1.16 17.84 6.62
CA VAL A 194 -0.25 18.99 6.59
C VAL A 194 0.54 19.00 7.89
N ARG A 195 1.88 19.07 7.80
CA ARG A 195 2.75 19.11 8.98
C ARG A 195 3.93 20.06 8.79
N LYS A 196 4.55 20.49 9.90
CA LYS A 196 5.89 21.11 9.87
C LYS A 196 6.87 20.16 9.17
N ILE A 197 7.87 20.69 8.47
CA ILE A 197 8.87 19.88 7.78
C ILE A 197 9.64 19.04 8.81
N PRO A 198 9.59 17.69 8.79
CA PRO A 198 10.39 16.85 9.69
C PRO A 198 11.89 16.98 9.42
N ASP A 199 12.75 16.70 10.41
CA ASP A 199 14.21 16.91 10.25
C ASP A 199 14.82 16.07 9.12
N GLY A 200 14.42 14.80 8.99
CA GLY A 200 14.89 13.94 7.90
C GLY A 200 14.49 14.45 6.51
N VAL A 201 13.31 15.09 6.40
CA VAL A 201 12.83 15.71 5.16
C VAL A 201 13.62 16.99 4.89
N TRP A 202 13.84 17.81 5.90
CA TRP A 202 14.64 19.04 5.78
C TRP A 202 16.07 18.74 5.35
N ARG A 203 16.74 17.80 6.01
CA ARG A 203 18.11 17.37 5.64
C ARG A 203 18.21 16.91 4.18
N SER A 204 17.17 16.27 3.64
CA SER A 204 17.19 15.87 2.23
C SER A 204 16.96 17.03 1.25
N MET A 205 16.32 18.11 1.69
CA MET A 205 16.06 19.31 0.87
C MET A 205 17.26 20.25 0.80
N VAL A 206 18.00 20.40 1.91
CA VAL A 206 19.16 21.30 2.00
C VAL A 206 20.25 20.87 1.00
N GLY A 207 20.76 21.83 0.22
CA GLY A 207 21.71 21.58 -0.87
C GLY A 207 21.06 20.96 -2.12
N ARG A 208 19.72 20.86 -2.15
CA ARG A 208 18.94 20.34 -3.28
C ARG A 208 17.85 21.34 -3.65
N SER A 209 16.63 21.12 -3.18
CA SER A 209 15.50 22.02 -3.44
C SER A 209 15.52 23.26 -2.55
N TRP A 210 16.39 23.33 -1.54
CA TRP A 210 16.59 24.48 -0.65
C TRP A 210 18.08 24.74 -0.40
N HIS A 211 18.51 26.00 -0.33
CA HIS A 211 19.86 26.43 0.02
C HIS A 211 19.84 27.86 0.62
N LYS A 212 21.01 28.35 1.10
CA LYS A 212 21.14 29.75 1.55
C LYS A 212 20.79 30.70 0.39
N GLY A 213 19.98 31.74 0.67
CA GLY A 213 19.47 32.68 -0.33
C GLY A 213 18.06 32.37 -0.85
N CYS A 214 17.47 31.22 -0.47
CA CYS A 214 16.08 30.92 -0.76
C CYS A 214 15.12 31.85 0.00
N PRO A 215 14.03 32.30 -0.65
CA PRO A 215 13.15 33.34 -0.09
C PRO A 215 12.26 32.82 1.04
N VAL A 216 12.07 31.50 1.14
CA VAL A 216 11.24 30.87 2.18
C VAL A 216 12.09 29.91 3.00
N GLY A 217 12.29 30.24 4.28
CA GLY A 217 12.95 29.37 5.25
C GLY A 217 12.07 28.18 5.69
N ARG A 218 12.66 27.22 6.39
CA ARG A 218 11.98 26.01 6.89
C ARG A 218 10.66 26.30 7.60
N ALA A 219 10.61 27.33 8.44
CA ALA A 219 9.43 27.72 9.21
C ALA A 219 8.25 28.15 8.33
N GLY A 220 8.54 28.69 7.14
CA GLY A 220 7.56 29.09 6.13
C GLY A 220 7.06 27.94 5.24
N LEU A 221 7.63 26.74 5.35
CA LEU A 221 7.27 25.58 4.53
C LEU A 221 6.50 24.52 5.33
N ARG A 222 5.66 23.76 4.64
CA ARG A 222 4.89 22.63 5.17
C ARG A 222 5.01 21.43 4.24
N LEU A 223 5.10 20.25 4.84
CA LEU A 223 5.00 18.99 4.11
C LEU A 223 3.51 18.66 4.00
N VAL A 224 3.01 18.59 2.77
CA VAL A 224 1.64 18.16 2.48
C VAL A 224 1.72 16.76 1.88
N GLN A 225 1.05 15.82 2.54
CA GLN A 225 0.95 14.43 2.07
C GLN A 225 -0.51 14.17 1.68
N THR A 226 -0.74 13.54 0.54
CA THR A 226 -2.09 13.26 0.04
C THR A 226 -2.15 11.94 -0.74
N ASN A 227 -3.33 11.32 -0.72
CA ASN A 227 -3.64 10.22 -1.61
C ASN A 227 -4.02 10.79 -2.98
N PHE A 228 -3.58 10.13 -4.05
CA PHE A 228 -3.92 10.49 -5.42
C PHE A 228 -4.26 9.24 -6.25
N TRP A 229 -4.92 9.45 -7.39
CA TRP A 229 -5.20 8.39 -8.35
C TRP A 229 -4.09 8.31 -9.39
N GLY A 230 -3.45 7.15 -9.47
CA GLY A 230 -2.47 6.85 -10.51
C GLY A 230 -3.10 6.70 -11.88
N PHE A 231 -2.27 6.84 -12.92
CA PHE A 231 -2.68 6.55 -14.30
C PHE A 231 -3.08 5.09 -14.52
N ASP A 232 -2.64 4.18 -13.65
CA ASP A 232 -3.02 2.76 -13.66
C ASP A 232 -4.33 2.48 -12.89
N GLY A 233 -5.05 3.52 -12.44
CA GLY A 233 -6.31 3.41 -11.72
C GLY A 233 -6.18 3.06 -10.24
N TYR A 234 -4.96 2.82 -9.73
CA TYR A 234 -4.75 2.57 -8.30
C TYR A 234 -4.65 3.87 -7.50
N ARG A 235 -4.90 3.79 -6.20
CA ARG A 235 -4.65 4.91 -5.28
C ARG A 235 -3.25 4.80 -4.67
N TYR A 236 -2.53 5.91 -4.72
CA TYR A 236 -1.18 6.06 -4.21
C TYR A 236 -1.10 7.16 -3.16
N ARG A 237 0.02 7.21 -2.45
CA ARG A 237 0.38 8.28 -1.51
C ARG A 237 1.53 9.09 -2.09
N GLY A 238 1.34 10.41 -2.12
CA GLY A 238 2.33 11.38 -2.56
C GLY A 238 2.62 12.42 -1.50
N GLU A 239 3.67 13.19 -1.74
CA GLU A 239 4.06 14.30 -0.88
C GLU A 239 4.69 15.45 -1.66
N VAL A 240 4.38 16.67 -1.24
CA VAL A 240 4.93 17.92 -1.76
C VAL A 240 5.26 18.87 -0.62
N VAL A 241 6.19 19.78 -0.86
CA VAL A 241 6.51 20.87 0.07
C VAL A 241 5.87 22.15 -0.45
N VAL A 242 5.12 22.84 0.40
CA VAL A 242 4.26 23.97 0.06
C VAL A 242 4.55 25.11 1.05
N ALA A 243 4.41 26.37 0.63
CA ALA A 243 4.42 27.49 1.55
C ALA A 243 3.22 27.47 2.50
N LYS A 244 3.46 27.79 3.78
CA LYS A 244 2.46 27.76 4.86
C LYS A 244 1.19 28.53 4.46
N SER A 245 1.35 29.69 3.82
CA SER A 245 0.27 30.61 3.44
C SER A 245 -0.73 30.06 2.42
N VAL A 246 -0.36 29.05 1.62
CA VAL A 246 -1.22 28.48 0.57
C VAL A 246 -1.56 27.01 0.81
N THR A 247 -1.28 26.49 2.00
CA THR A 247 -1.59 25.10 2.35
C THR A 247 -3.08 24.75 2.22
N SER A 248 -3.97 25.71 2.45
CA SER A 248 -5.42 25.54 2.25
C SER A 248 -5.79 25.34 0.78
N ASN A 249 -5.22 26.14 -0.14
CA ASN A 249 -5.43 25.99 -1.59
C ASN A 249 -5.04 24.57 -2.04
N PHE A 250 -3.82 24.15 -1.71
CA PHE A 250 -3.32 22.81 -2.06
C PHE A 250 -4.16 21.70 -1.43
N SER A 251 -4.55 21.85 -0.17
CA SER A 251 -5.38 20.85 0.52
C SER A 251 -6.76 20.71 -0.12
N GLY A 252 -7.40 21.83 -0.47
CA GLY A 252 -8.68 21.85 -1.18
C GLY A 252 -8.57 21.21 -2.57
N ALA A 253 -7.59 21.66 -3.36
CA ALA A 253 -7.33 21.12 -4.68
C ALA A 253 -7.08 19.60 -4.66
N PHE A 254 -6.21 19.11 -3.77
CA PHE A 254 -5.94 17.67 -3.67
C PHE A 254 -7.14 16.86 -3.21
N LYS A 255 -7.99 17.41 -2.32
CA LYS A 255 -9.26 16.76 -1.93
C LYS A 255 -10.19 16.62 -3.14
N GLU A 256 -10.40 17.70 -3.90
CA GLU A 256 -11.31 17.66 -5.05
C GLU A 256 -10.73 16.82 -6.20
N MET A 257 -9.43 16.95 -6.51
CA MET A 257 -8.74 16.11 -7.49
C MET A 257 -8.91 14.62 -7.16
N HIS A 258 -8.74 14.24 -5.89
CA HIS A 258 -8.95 12.86 -5.46
C HIS A 258 -10.42 12.45 -5.59
N ALA A 259 -11.37 13.30 -5.20
CA ALA A 259 -12.81 13.02 -5.31
C ALA A 259 -13.24 12.82 -6.79
N LYS A 260 -12.71 13.65 -7.69
CA LYS A 260 -12.96 13.59 -9.14
C LYS A 260 -12.06 12.58 -9.88
N LYS A 261 -11.25 11.82 -9.15
CA LYS A 261 -10.31 10.81 -9.71
C LYS A 261 -9.41 11.36 -10.82
N VAL A 262 -8.92 12.59 -10.63
CA VAL A 262 -7.93 13.23 -11.51
C VAL A 262 -6.64 12.39 -11.48
N PRO A 263 -6.19 11.87 -12.64
CA PRO A 263 -4.98 11.06 -12.67
C PRO A 263 -3.73 11.91 -12.43
N VAL A 264 -2.85 11.42 -11.57
CA VAL A 264 -1.52 11.97 -11.30
C VAL A 264 -0.52 10.83 -11.41
N ARG A 265 0.55 10.99 -12.19
CA ARG A 265 1.49 9.87 -12.40
C ARG A 265 2.39 9.64 -11.20
N GLN A 266 3.00 10.71 -10.71
CA GLN A 266 3.87 10.72 -9.54
C GLN A 266 3.67 12.04 -8.79
N MET A 267 3.82 12.01 -7.47
CA MET A 267 3.82 13.20 -6.61
C MET A 267 4.87 13.01 -5.52
N ARG A 268 6.09 13.45 -5.83
CA ARG A 268 7.27 13.32 -4.98
C ARG A 268 7.92 14.68 -4.83
N ARG A 269 8.53 14.92 -3.67
CA ARG A 269 9.37 16.11 -3.48
C ARG A 269 10.50 16.12 -4.50
N VAL A 270 10.74 17.29 -5.08
CA VAL A 270 11.71 17.46 -6.17
C VAL A 270 13.16 17.21 -5.72
N ASP A 271 13.48 17.35 -4.42
CA ASP A 271 14.82 17.05 -3.88
C ASP A 271 15.28 15.59 -4.13
N ARG A 272 14.31 14.68 -4.37
CA ARG A 272 14.56 13.27 -4.69
C ARG A 272 15.19 13.07 -6.07
N PHE A 273 15.24 14.09 -6.91
CA PHE A 273 15.81 14.02 -8.26
C PHE A 273 17.29 14.45 -8.32
N GLY A 274 17.85 14.96 -7.21
CA GLY A 274 19.25 15.40 -7.15
C GLY A 274 19.41 16.90 -7.36
N TRP A 275 20.64 17.38 -7.26
CA TRP A 275 21.01 18.77 -7.53
C TRP A 275 21.36 18.96 -9.01
N SER A 276 20.94 20.08 -9.59
CA SER A 276 21.31 20.53 -10.93
C SER A 276 22.16 21.80 -10.83
N LYS A 277 23.43 21.70 -11.24
CA LYS A 277 24.31 22.88 -11.36
C LYS A 277 23.77 23.91 -12.35
N LYS A 278 23.10 23.44 -13.43
CA LYS A 278 22.48 24.32 -14.45
C LYS A 278 21.37 25.19 -13.86
N LEU A 279 20.58 24.65 -12.93
CA LEU A 279 19.42 25.35 -12.36
C LEU A 279 19.71 26.02 -11.01
N GLY A 280 20.80 25.64 -10.34
CA GLY A 280 21.07 26.10 -8.97
C GLY A 280 20.03 25.61 -7.98
N GLY A 281 19.52 24.39 -8.15
CA GLY A 281 18.47 23.81 -7.30
C GLY A 281 18.26 22.32 -7.60
N ALA A 282 17.11 21.76 -7.21
CA ALA A 282 16.82 20.37 -7.53
C ALA A 282 16.59 20.17 -9.04
N ASP A 283 16.96 19.01 -9.57
CA ASP A 283 16.93 18.69 -11.00
C ASP A 283 15.49 18.57 -11.53
N ASP A 284 15.01 19.70 -12.03
CA ASP A 284 13.68 19.90 -12.57
C ASP A 284 13.46 19.18 -13.90
N TYR A 285 14.48 19.14 -14.77
CA TYR A 285 14.42 18.42 -16.04
C TYR A 285 14.22 16.93 -15.80
N ARG A 286 14.92 16.34 -14.82
CA ARG A 286 14.74 14.95 -14.43
C ARG A 286 13.38 14.69 -13.76
N SER A 287 12.88 15.66 -12.98
CA SER A 287 11.53 15.62 -12.39
C SER A 287 10.44 15.59 -13.47
N MET A 288 10.49 16.52 -14.44
CA MET A 288 9.58 16.57 -15.58
C MET A 288 9.69 15.32 -16.45
N ALA A 289 10.91 14.83 -16.72
CA ALA A 289 11.13 13.62 -17.49
C ALA A 289 10.58 12.34 -16.82
N ALA A 290 10.31 12.39 -15.52
CA ALA A 290 9.63 11.34 -14.75
C ALA A 290 8.12 11.56 -14.60
N ASP A 291 7.59 12.64 -15.19
CA ASP A 291 6.21 13.12 -15.02
C ASP A 291 5.82 13.34 -13.54
N ASN A 292 6.74 13.95 -12.79
CA ASN A 292 6.53 14.21 -11.39
C ASN A 292 5.78 15.52 -11.16
N THR A 293 4.68 15.44 -10.42
CA THR A 293 3.96 16.62 -9.91
C THR A 293 4.75 17.22 -8.74
N SER A 294 5.13 18.49 -8.87
CA SER A 294 6.05 19.19 -7.95
C SER A 294 5.53 20.56 -7.53
N VAL A 295 6.09 21.09 -6.42
CA VAL A 295 5.69 22.39 -5.84
C VAL A 295 6.90 23.24 -5.47
N PHE A 296 7.58 22.96 -4.36
CA PHE A 296 8.70 23.79 -3.93
C PHE A 296 10.03 23.35 -4.57
N ASN A 297 10.65 24.25 -5.33
CA ASN A 297 12.02 24.12 -5.84
C ASN A 297 12.68 25.51 -5.85
N CYS A 298 13.57 25.78 -4.90
CA CYS A 298 14.35 27.01 -4.92
C CYS A 298 15.46 26.90 -5.95
N ARG A 299 15.25 27.55 -7.10
CA ARG A 299 16.11 27.49 -8.28
C ARG A 299 15.90 28.69 -9.20
N GLY A 300 16.77 28.84 -10.19
CA GLY A 300 16.48 29.66 -11.37
C GLY A 300 15.37 29.08 -12.25
N VAL A 301 14.79 29.89 -13.15
CA VAL A 301 13.80 29.44 -14.15
C VAL A 301 14.46 28.50 -15.16
N VAL A 302 13.70 27.52 -15.67
CA VAL A 302 14.17 26.58 -16.69
C VAL A 302 14.48 27.36 -17.97
N GLY A 303 15.69 27.23 -18.50
CA GLY A 303 16.14 27.99 -19.68
C GLY A 303 16.61 29.43 -19.41
N ASN A 304 16.38 29.98 -18.21
CA ASN A 304 16.92 31.28 -17.78
C ASN A 304 17.28 31.27 -16.27
N PRO A 305 18.47 30.76 -15.89
CA PRO A 305 18.83 30.57 -14.48
C PRO A 305 19.09 31.87 -13.72
N ARG A 306 19.15 33.02 -14.40
CA ARG A 306 19.31 34.35 -13.79
C ARG A 306 18.04 34.84 -13.12
N VAL A 307 16.88 34.36 -13.58
CA VAL A 307 15.56 34.72 -13.02
C VAL A 307 15.15 33.66 -12.02
N ARG A 308 14.66 34.08 -10.85
CA ARG A 308 14.20 33.16 -9.80
C ARG A 308 12.88 32.51 -10.19
N SER A 309 12.78 31.19 -10.06
CA SER A 309 11.53 30.48 -10.36
C SER A 309 10.44 30.79 -9.32
N PRO A 310 9.16 30.93 -9.74
CA PRO A 310 8.02 31.01 -8.81
C PRO A 310 7.93 29.85 -7.82
N HIS A 311 8.41 28.66 -8.20
CA HIS A 311 8.52 27.48 -7.33
C HIS A 311 9.38 27.72 -6.08
N SER A 312 10.29 28.71 -6.13
CA SER A 312 11.13 29.11 -4.99
C SER A 312 10.33 29.66 -3.82
N PHE A 313 9.09 30.10 -4.06
CA PHE A 313 8.17 30.60 -3.04
C PHE A 313 7.20 29.54 -2.53
N GLY A 314 7.25 28.31 -3.05
CA GLY A 314 6.42 27.19 -2.58
C GLY A 314 4.92 27.35 -2.85
N ARG A 315 4.55 28.21 -3.81
CA ARG A 315 3.15 28.48 -4.18
C ARG A 315 2.75 28.01 -5.58
N SER A 316 3.71 27.51 -6.35
CA SER A 316 3.49 27.04 -7.72
C SER A 316 3.34 25.53 -7.76
N LEU A 317 2.50 25.01 -8.65
CA LEU A 317 2.23 23.60 -8.85
C LEU A 317 2.51 23.25 -10.31
N ASP A 318 3.40 22.29 -10.52
CA ASP A 318 3.52 21.60 -11.81
C ASP A 318 2.74 20.31 -11.74
N LEU A 319 1.73 20.15 -12.59
CA LEU A 319 0.88 18.96 -12.61
C LEU A 319 1.07 18.18 -13.91
N ASN A 320 1.47 16.90 -13.78
CA ASN A 320 1.77 15.99 -14.89
C ASN A 320 2.55 16.66 -16.05
N PRO A 321 3.80 17.12 -15.82
CA PRO A 321 4.61 17.82 -16.82
C PRO A 321 4.80 17.08 -18.14
N TRP A 322 4.75 15.75 -18.14
CA TRP A 322 4.97 14.97 -19.35
C TRP A 322 3.85 15.15 -20.37
N GLU A 323 2.60 15.16 -19.90
CA GLU A 323 1.42 15.43 -20.72
C GLU A 323 1.19 16.93 -20.95
N ASN A 324 1.81 17.80 -20.15
CA ASN A 324 1.62 19.25 -20.16
C ASN A 324 2.97 19.95 -20.24
N PRO A 325 3.56 20.04 -21.45
CA PRO A 325 4.91 20.53 -21.62
C PRO A 325 5.02 22.05 -21.44
N TYR A 326 6.26 22.49 -21.20
CA TYR A 326 6.74 23.86 -21.09
C TYR A 326 7.57 24.25 -22.33
N TYR A 327 7.35 25.44 -22.86
CA TYR A 327 8.08 26.04 -23.96
C TYR A 327 9.20 26.93 -23.41
N ALA A 328 10.44 26.49 -23.56
CA ALA A 328 11.63 27.23 -23.17
C ALA A 328 12.42 27.69 -24.42
N ARG A 329 13.38 28.61 -24.21
CA ARG A 329 14.31 29.05 -25.28
C ARG A 329 15.13 27.91 -25.87
N ASP A 330 15.46 26.89 -25.06
CA ASP A 330 16.23 25.72 -25.47
C ASP A 330 15.34 24.54 -25.95
N GLY A 331 14.02 24.74 -26.08
CA GLY A 331 13.08 23.78 -26.67
C GLY A 331 11.86 23.47 -25.79
N ILE A 332 11.10 22.45 -26.19
CA ILE A 332 9.89 22.01 -25.49
C ILE A 332 10.20 20.88 -24.52
N HIS A 333 9.98 21.13 -23.23
CA HIS A 333 10.28 20.20 -22.14
C HIS A 333 9.00 19.64 -21.50
N PRO A 334 9.00 18.39 -21.02
CA PRO A 334 10.04 17.39 -21.23
C PRO A 334 9.95 16.79 -22.64
N ASN A 335 8.86 16.95 -23.40
CA ASN A 335 8.75 16.38 -24.74
C ASN A 335 7.88 17.23 -25.67
N LYS A 336 8.20 17.23 -26.96
CA LYS A 336 7.43 17.93 -28.00
C LYS A 336 6.17 17.19 -28.46
N TRP A 337 6.03 15.88 -28.19
CA TRP A 337 4.91 15.10 -28.71
C TRP A 337 3.58 15.60 -28.14
N TRP A 338 3.55 15.95 -26.86
CA TRP A 338 2.34 16.52 -26.26
C TRP A 338 2.08 17.98 -26.65
N ALA A 339 3.03 18.67 -27.28
CA ALA A 339 2.81 20.04 -27.77
C ALA A 339 1.61 20.05 -28.74
N GLY A 340 0.60 20.87 -28.42
CA GLY A 340 -0.66 20.96 -29.17
C GLY A 340 -1.67 19.81 -28.98
N ARG A 341 -1.31 18.69 -28.35
CA ARG A 341 -2.24 17.56 -28.13
C ARG A 341 -2.94 17.68 -26.79
N SER A 342 -4.26 17.48 -26.76
CA SER A 342 -5.06 17.47 -25.54
C SER A 342 -5.55 16.06 -25.19
N HIS A 343 -5.96 15.89 -23.94
CA HIS A 343 -6.57 14.66 -23.44
C HIS A 343 -7.48 15.02 -22.28
N ALA A 344 -8.76 14.65 -22.37
CA ALA A 344 -9.84 15.07 -21.47
C ALA A 344 -9.62 14.87 -19.96
N ARG A 345 -8.64 14.05 -19.57
CA ARG A 345 -8.28 13.77 -18.17
C ARG A 345 -6.89 14.23 -17.74
N VAL A 346 -5.94 14.40 -18.67
CA VAL A 346 -4.51 14.52 -18.29
C VAL A 346 -3.71 15.56 -19.08
N ALA A 347 -4.21 16.05 -20.22
CA ALA A 347 -3.51 17.04 -21.03
C ALA A 347 -4.44 18.20 -21.41
N TRP A 348 -4.18 19.40 -20.91
CA TRP A 348 -5.05 20.56 -21.11
C TRP A 348 -4.43 21.62 -22.00
N ARG A 349 -5.24 22.18 -22.91
CA ARG A 349 -4.83 23.25 -23.84
C ARG A 349 -5.76 24.46 -23.81
N SER A 350 -6.66 24.50 -22.82
CA SER A 350 -7.63 25.58 -22.65
C SER A 350 -8.07 25.68 -21.19
N ARG A 351 -8.47 26.90 -20.77
CA ARG A 351 -9.06 27.18 -19.46
C ARG A 351 -10.36 26.41 -19.21
N ASN A 352 -11.03 25.95 -20.26
CA ASN A 352 -12.25 25.14 -20.16
C ASN A 352 -11.99 23.67 -19.78
N HIS A 353 -10.72 23.25 -19.69
CA HIS A 353 -10.41 21.89 -19.26
C HIS A 353 -10.77 21.67 -17.78
N LYS A 354 -11.37 20.53 -17.47
CA LYS A 354 -11.91 20.19 -16.13
C LYS A 354 -10.87 20.35 -15.01
N VAL A 355 -9.60 19.99 -15.26
CA VAL A 355 -8.51 20.15 -14.29
C VAL A 355 -8.17 21.62 -14.05
N VAL A 356 -8.14 22.43 -15.11
CA VAL A 356 -7.83 23.87 -15.00
C VAL A 356 -8.93 24.59 -14.22
N GLN A 357 -10.20 24.33 -14.55
CA GLN A 357 -11.34 24.87 -13.81
C GLN A 357 -11.37 24.41 -12.35
N LEU A 358 -11.01 23.15 -12.08
CA LEU A 358 -10.92 22.62 -10.73
C LEU A 358 -9.87 23.37 -9.92
N LEU A 359 -8.65 23.51 -10.44
CA LEU A 359 -7.59 24.24 -9.76
C LEU A 359 -7.98 25.71 -9.56
N ALA A 360 -8.64 26.33 -10.55
CA ALA A 360 -9.13 27.70 -10.43
C ALA A 360 -10.10 27.89 -9.25
N ARG A 361 -11.02 26.95 -9.01
CA ARG A 361 -11.93 26.99 -7.83
C ARG A 361 -11.19 26.95 -6.49
N HIS A 362 -9.97 26.43 -6.45
CA HIS A 362 -9.11 26.40 -5.26
C HIS A 362 -8.05 27.50 -5.27
N GLY A 363 -8.26 28.56 -6.07
CA GLY A 363 -7.39 29.74 -6.06
C GLY A 363 -6.11 29.62 -6.86
N PHE A 364 -6.02 28.66 -7.77
CA PHE A 364 -4.88 28.57 -8.68
C PHE A 364 -5.14 29.34 -9.97
N ARG A 365 -4.16 30.12 -10.42
CA ARG A 365 -4.14 30.69 -11.77
C ARG A 365 -3.36 29.76 -12.68
N TRP A 366 -3.90 29.46 -13.85
CA TRP A 366 -3.13 28.84 -14.94
C TRP A 366 -2.33 29.93 -15.64
N THR A 367 -1.23 30.33 -14.99
CA THR A 367 -0.55 31.62 -15.18
C THR A 367 -0.06 31.82 -16.61
N TYR A 368 0.56 30.79 -17.19
CA TYR A 368 1.21 30.87 -18.49
C TYR A 368 0.42 30.18 -19.61
N GLY A 369 -0.74 29.60 -19.30
CA GLY A 369 -1.54 28.92 -20.32
C GLY A 369 -0.76 27.81 -21.01
N THR A 370 -0.84 27.75 -22.34
CA THR A 370 -0.18 26.69 -23.12
C THR A 370 1.34 26.84 -23.23
N SER A 371 1.93 28.00 -22.93
CA SER A 371 3.39 28.16 -22.97
C SER A 371 4.08 27.47 -21.80
N ASP A 372 3.41 27.33 -20.67
CA ASP A 372 3.81 26.45 -19.56
C ASP A 372 2.59 25.69 -19.05
N ALA A 373 2.22 24.64 -19.79
CA ALA A 373 0.94 24.00 -19.58
C ALA A 373 0.84 23.38 -18.18
N HIS A 374 1.92 22.85 -17.60
CA HIS A 374 1.82 22.22 -16.29
C HIS A 374 1.72 23.19 -15.11
N HIS A 375 2.09 24.46 -15.30
CA HIS A 375 2.32 25.42 -14.23
C HIS A 375 1.06 26.13 -13.76
N PHE A 376 0.82 26.13 -12.45
CA PHE A 376 -0.25 26.88 -11.80
C PHE A 376 0.27 27.62 -10.58
N ASP A 377 -0.13 28.87 -10.38
CA ASP A 377 0.21 29.62 -9.17
C ASP A 377 -0.99 29.73 -8.22
N ALA A 378 -0.80 29.26 -6.99
CA ALA A 378 -1.74 29.55 -5.92
C ALA A 378 -1.68 31.04 -5.57
N VAL A 379 -2.85 31.67 -5.54
CA VAL A 379 -3.06 33.01 -5.01
C VAL A 379 -3.63 32.86 -3.61
N ALA A 380 -2.93 33.41 -2.62
CA ALA A 380 -3.41 33.43 -1.24
C ALA A 380 -4.76 34.16 -1.19
N GLY A 381 -5.71 33.68 -0.38
CA GLY A 381 -6.99 34.37 -0.13
C GLY A 381 -8.21 33.87 -0.92
N ALA A 382 -8.06 32.99 -1.91
CA ALA A 382 -9.21 32.41 -2.64
C ALA A 382 -9.97 31.30 -1.86
N GLY A 383 -10.06 31.45 -0.54
CA GLY A 383 -10.78 30.55 0.36
C GLY A 383 -10.86 31.01 1.83
N GLY A 384 -10.55 32.28 2.12
CA GLY A 384 -10.58 32.81 3.50
C GLY A 384 -9.76 34.10 3.63
N LYS A 385 -10.42 35.14 4.14
CA LYS A 385 -9.92 36.49 4.41
C LYS A 385 -8.47 36.50 4.94
N GLY A 386 -7.54 37.17 4.26
CA GLY A 386 -6.18 37.34 4.79
C GLY A 386 -5.15 37.94 3.83
N LEU A 387 -5.56 38.76 2.86
CA LEU A 387 -4.65 39.34 1.86
C LEU A 387 -4.51 40.86 2.00
N ARG A 388 -4.02 41.32 3.16
CA ARG A 388 -3.56 42.72 3.30
C ARG A 388 -2.13 42.87 3.81
N THR A 389 -1.35 41.81 4.00
CA THR A 389 -0.04 41.94 4.68
C THR A 389 1.12 41.26 3.94
N LEU A 390 0.95 40.85 2.69
CA LEU A 390 2.02 40.21 1.89
C LEU A 390 2.17 40.77 0.47
N LEU A 391 1.39 41.80 0.13
CA LEU A 391 1.54 42.57 -1.12
C LEU A 391 2.36 43.85 -0.94
N ASP A 392 2.80 44.17 0.28
CA ASP A 392 3.73 45.29 0.54
C ASP A 392 5.20 44.86 0.41
N SER A 393 5.49 43.95 -0.52
CA SER A 393 6.84 43.76 -1.04
C SER A 393 6.80 44.12 -2.52
N PRO A 394 7.52 45.17 -2.95
CA PRO A 394 7.41 45.70 -4.30
C PRO A 394 7.94 44.69 -5.33
N VAL A 395 7.66 45.01 -6.60
CA VAL A 395 8.07 44.30 -7.82
C VAL A 395 7.07 43.24 -8.31
N CYS A 396 5.94 43.74 -8.84
CA CYS A 396 5.43 43.37 -10.17
C CYS A 396 4.53 44.49 -10.73
N SER A 397 4.90 45.77 -10.50
CA SER A 397 4.39 46.88 -11.32
C SER A 397 5.52 47.27 -12.25
N THR A 398 5.21 47.30 -13.55
CA THR A 398 6.10 47.68 -14.66
C THR A 398 7.35 46.82 -14.82
N ASP A 399 7.20 45.67 -15.46
CA ASP A 399 7.95 45.32 -16.69
C ASP A 399 7.95 43.82 -16.96
N VAL A 400 7.88 43.51 -18.25
CA VAL A 400 7.84 42.21 -18.90
C VAL A 400 8.87 41.24 -18.29
N CYS A 401 8.42 40.07 -17.84
CA CYS A 401 9.32 38.98 -17.46
C CYS A 401 9.77 38.23 -18.73
N HIS A 402 11.02 38.46 -19.17
CA HIS A 402 11.72 37.69 -20.21
C HIS A 402 12.39 36.42 -19.67
#